data_AF-F2URB7-F1
#
_entry.id   AF-F2URB7-F1
#
_cell.length_a   1.000
_cell.length_b   1.000
_cell.length_c   1.000
_cell.angle_alpha   90.00
_cell.angle_beta   90.00
_cell.angle_gamma   90.00
#
_symmetry.space_group_name_H-M   'P 1'
#
loop_
_entity.id
_entity.type
_entity.pdbx_description
1 polymer ?
#
loop_
_entity_poly.entity_id
_entity_poly.type
_entity_poly.pdbx_seq_one_letter_code
_entity_poly.pdbx_strand_id
1 'polypeptide(L)'
;MSYRDLRNFTEMLRTLEFPRLVSIDNFRQPNFPLVAEILIWIIRRIDATATIPTDVEDETDRVLFVKAVAQFMATKLHLRLNTKRLYEADGHAVKELIKATSLLYNALKSQNEEAPQGGESGPPVTLSDFNLTSKIGELKVRAGAGVPAFMDEYEKLEAELAKTYETYIEKFRNISYLEQELEQHNRTEQDKLEETEQQLKRMQARLRDEEMRMMRGSDETFGLGGDMDHSDEETDSDADLETEPRGVATYGSMRGGMDSDEGSDLSDSFGDIDDDDDDDDLGGLGDDLDDDQSDLSDDAF
;
A
#
# COMPACT_ATOMS: atom_id res chain seq x y z
N MET A 1 7.10 24.84 -14.62
CA MET A 1 7.21 23.42 -15.06
C MET A 1 7.48 23.38 -16.56
N SER A 2 8.13 22.34 -17.11
CA SER A 2 8.44 22.29 -18.55
C SER A 2 7.19 21.97 -19.38
N TYR A 3 7.06 22.56 -20.56
CA TYR A 3 6.01 22.23 -21.53
C TYR A 3 5.98 20.74 -21.88
N ARG A 4 7.17 20.10 -21.88
CA ARG A 4 7.32 18.67 -22.10
C ARG A 4 6.61 17.84 -21.04
N ASP A 5 6.69 18.26 -19.78
CA ASP A 5 6.10 17.52 -18.66
C ASP A 5 4.57 17.62 -18.69
N LEU A 6 4.02 18.80 -18.98
CA LEU A 6 2.56 18.98 -19.14
C LEU A 6 2.04 18.13 -20.30
N ARG A 7 2.73 18.14 -21.44
CA ARG A 7 2.34 17.32 -22.58
C ARG A 7 2.34 15.83 -22.22
N ASN A 8 3.43 15.34 -21.64
CA ASN A 8 3.55 13.95 -21.19
C ASN A 8 2.41 13.59 -20.22
N PHE A 9 2.14 14.45 -19.23
CA PHE A 9 1.03 14.27 -18.30
C PHE A 9 -0.33 14.13 -19.00
N THR A 10 -0.65 15.03 -19.92
CA THR A 10 -1.92 14.96 -20.67
C THR A 10 -2.02 13.71 -21.55
N GLU A 11 -0.90 13.22 -22.09
CA GLU A 11 -0.84 11.98 -22.87
C GLU A 11 -1.03 10.73 -21.97
N MET A 12 -0.43 10.72 -20.77
CA MET A 12 -0.63 9.65 -19.78
C MET A 12 -2.09 9.57 -19.33
N LEU A 13 -2.74 10.70 -19.03
CA LEU A 13 -4.16 10.72 -18.66
C LEU A 13 -5.07 10.17 -19.77
N ARG A 14 -4.78 10.46 -21.04
CA ARG A 14 -5.52 9.89 -22.17
C ARG A 14 -5.32 8.39 -22.29
N THR A 15 -4.09 7.92 -22.10
CA THR A 15 -3.77 6.48 -22.18
C THR A 15 -4.43 5.71 -21.05
N LEU A 16 -4.51 6.31 -19.87
CA LEU A 16 -5.26 5.77 -18.74
C LEU A 16 -6.77 5.98 -18.88
N GLU A 17 -7.28 6.51 -19.99
CA GLU A 17 -8.72 6.73 -20.23
C GLU A 17 -9.39 7.63 -19.19
N PHE A 18 -8.72 8.72 -18.80
CA PHE A 18 -9.36 9.75 -17.98
C PHE A 18 -10.58 10.33 -18.74
N PRO A 19 -11.80 10.35 -18.16
CA PRO A 19 -13.03 10.66 -18.89
C PRO A 19 -13.10 12.07 -19.49
N ARG A 20 -12.42 13.03 -18.86
CA ARG A 20 -12.44 14.45 -19.26
C ARG A 20 -11.22 14.79 -20.11
N LEU A 21 -11.44 15.56 -21.18
CA LEU A 21 -10.34 16.08 -21.99
C LEU A 21 -9.56 17.14 -21.21
N VAL A 22 -8.27 16.88 -21.01
CA VAL A 22 -7.33 17.80 -20.36
C VAL A 22 -6.37 18.36 -21.39
N SER A 23 -6.26 19.69 -21.45
CA SER A 23 -5.30 20.42 -22.29
C SER A 23 -4.20 21.06 -21.45
N ILE A 24 -3.12 21.44 -22.11
CA ILE A 24 -1.99 22.13 -21.49
C ILE A 24 -2.42 23.51 -20.95
N ASP A 25 -3.37 24.17 -21.62
CA ASP A 25 -3.84 25.49 -21.24
C ASP A 25 -4.66 25.48 -19.94
N ASN A 26 -5.23 24.33 -19.54
CA ASN A 26 -5.96 24.19 -18.28
C ASN A 26 -5.10 24.44 -17.03
N PHE A 27 -3.77 24.38 -17.13
CA PHE A 27 -2.82 24.57 -16.02
C PHE A 27 -1.99 25.86 -16.16
N ARG A 28 -2.31 26.74 -17.13
CA ARG A 28 -1.67 28.07 -17.21
C ARG A 28 -2.13 29.01 -16.11
N GLN A 29 -3.32 28.76 -15.56
CA GLN A 29 -3.89 29.45 -14.41
C GLN A 29 -4.34 28.39 -13.39
N PRO A 30 -4.44 28.76 -12.10
CA PRO A 30 -4.95 27.87 -11.07
C PRO A 30 -6.33 27.31 -11.43
N ASN A 31 -6.45 25.98 -11.45
CA ASN A 31 -7.68 25.26 -11.76
C ASN A 31 -7.88 24.10 -10.78
N PHE A 32 -8.21 24.47 -9.54
CA PHE A 32 -8.38 23.51 -8.45
C PHE A 32 -9.46 22.45 -8.72
N PRO A 33 -10.64 22.77 -9.27
CA PRO A 33 -11.66 21.77 -9.53
C PRO A 33 -11.17 20.65 -10.45
N LEU A 34 -10.37 20.98 -11.47
CA LEU A 34 -9.79 19.97 -12.36
C LEU A 34 -8.74 19.12 -11.64
N VAL A 35 -7.88 19.71 -10.81
CA VAL A 35 -6.88 18.98 -10.03
C VAL A 35 -7.56 18.01 -9.05
N ALA A 36 -8.62 18.47 -8.37
CA ALA A 36 -9.42 17.63 -7.47
C ALA A 36 -10.08 16.47 -8.21
N GLU A 37 -10.72 16.73 -9.36
CA GLU A 37 -11.33 15.70 -10.20
C GLU A 37 -10.32 14.62 -10.62
N ILE A 38 -9.13 15.02 -11.07
CA ILE A 38 -8.06 14.10 -11.46
C ILE A 38 -7.60 13.27 -10.26
N LEU A 39 -7.34 13.89 -9.10
CA LEU A 39 -6.88 13.19 -7.90
C LEU A 39 -7.90 12.18 -7.37
N ILE A 40 -9.17 12.57 -7.31
CA ILE A 40 -10.27 11.68 -6.91
C ILE A 40 -10.34 10.49 -7.87
N TRP A 41 -10.24 10.73 -9.17
CA TRP A 41 -10.27 9.66 -10.17
C TRP A 41 -9.08 8.71 -10.03
N ILE A 42 -7.85 9.22 -9.84
CA ILE A 42 -6.66 8.40 -9.62
C ILE A 42 -6.88 7.51 -8.39
N ILE A 43 -7.33 8.10 -7.28
CA ILE A 43 -7.48 7.36 -6.03
C ILE A 43 -8.57 6.29 -6.14
N ARG A 44 -9.71 6.59 -6.74
CA ARG A 44 -10.76 5.58 -6.98
C ARG A 44 -10.31 4.43 -7.88
N ARG A 45 -9.33 4.67 -8.74
CA ARG A 45 -8.75 3.63 -9.60
C ARG A 45 -7.77 2.73 -8.85
N ILE A 46 -7.18 3.24 -7.78
CA ILE A 46 -6.26 2.51 -6.90
C ILE A 46 -7.04 1.75 -5.83
N ASP A 47 -8.02 2.41 -5.22
CA ASP A 47 -8.89 1.87 -4.19
C ASP A 47 -10.31 2.40 -4.39
N ALA A 48 -11.21 1.51 -4.83
CA ALA A 48 -12.61 1.85 -5.08
C ALA A 48 -13.39 2.22 -3.80
N THR A 49 -12.88 1.83 -2.62
CA THR A 49 -13.52 2.08 -1.33
C THR A 49 -13.01 3.36 -0.64
N ALA A 50 -12.04 4.04 -1.24
CA ALA A 50 -11.44 5.23 -0.66
C ALA A 50 -12.48 6.36 -0.45
N THR A 51 -12.62 6.80 0.80
CA THR A 51 -13.49 7.90 1.19
C THR A 51 -12.69 9.21 1.21
N ILE A 52 -12.90 10.05 0.21
CA ILE A 52 -12.24 11.36 0.09
C ILE A 52 -13.30 12.45 -0.02
N PRO A 53 -13.12 13.61 0.63
CA PRO A 53 -14.00 14.76 0.43
C PRO A 53 -14.16 15.06 -1.06
N THR A 54 -15.40 15.27 -1.51
CA THR A 54 -15.68 15.62 -2.91
C THR A 54 -16.05 17.09 -3.08
N ASP A 55 -16.43 17.76 -1.99
CA ASP A 55 -16.72 19.19 -2.01
C ASP A 55 -15.41 19.98 -1.87
N VAL A 56 -15.23 20.95 -2.75
CA VAL A 56 -14.01 21.75 -2.91
C VAL A 56 -14.31 23.19 -3.32
N GLU A 57 -15.56 23.64 -3.13
CA GLU A 57 -15.97 25.00 -3.48
C GLU A 57 -15.29 26.03 -2.56
N ASP A 58 -15.26 25.77 -1.25
CA ASP A 58 -14.68 26.63 -0.23
C ASP A 58 -13.19 26.36 0.03
N GLU A 59 -12.45 27.40 0.43
CA GLU A 59 -11.02 27.31 0.76
C GLU A 59 -10.73 26.30 1.88
N THR A 60 -11.58 26.27 2.92
CA THR A 60 -11.45 25.31 4.02
C THR A 60 -11.57 23.88 3.53
N ASP A 61 -12.55 23.60 2.65
CA ASP A 61 -12.78 22.27 2.10
C ASP A 61 -11.65 21.84 1.15
N ARG A 62 -11.10 22.77 0.36
CA ARG A 62 -9.92 22.51 -0.47
C ARG A 62 -8.71 22.10 0.37
N VAL A 63 -8.47 22.76 1.51
CA VAL A 63 -7.36 22.41 2.41
C VAL A 63 -7.57 21.02 3.01
N LEU A 64 -8.80 20.72 3.47
CA LEU A 64 -9.15 19.39 3.98
C LEU A 64 -8.98 18.31 2.90
N PHE A 65 -9.43 18.58 1.68
CA PHE A 65 -9.26 17.70 0.53
C PHE A 65 -7.79 17.39 0.25
N VAL A 66 -6.94 18.42 0.15
CA VAL A 66 -5.50 18.25 -0.13
C VAL A 66 -4.81 17.45 0.98
N LYS A 67 -5.16 17.71 2.25
CA LYS A 67 -4.65 16.95 3.40
C LYS A 67 -5.06 15.47 3.31
N ALA A 68 -6.33 15.21 3.05
CA ALA A 68 -6.86 13.85 2.93
C ALA A 68 -6.19 13.08 1.78
N VAL A 69 -6.04 13.70 0.61
CA VAL A 69 -5.35 13.12 -0.54
C VAL A 69 -3.89 12.82 -0.21
N ALA A 70 -3.15 13.79 0.36
CA ALA A 70 -1.74 13.60 0.69
C ALA A 70 -1.55 12.48 1.73
N GLN A 71 -2.41 12.42 2.75
CA GLN A 71 -2.40 11.36 3.76
C GLN A 71 -2.71 9.99 3.14
N PHE A 72 -3.72 9.89 2.27
CA PHE A 72 -4.04 8.65 1.57
C PHE A 72 -2.85 8.15 0.73
N MET A 73 -2.28 9.02 -0.10
CA MET A 73 -1.17 8.66 -0.99
C MET A 73 0.08 8.26 -0.19
N ALA A 74 0.37 8.94 0.93
CA ALA A 74 1.50 8.61 1.78
C ALA A 74 1.31 7.27 2.52
N THR A 75 0.11 6.98 3.02
CA THR A 75 -0.15 5.78 3.82
C THR A 75 -0.39 4.53 2.98
N LYS A 76 -1.10 4.65 1.86
CA LYS A 76 -1.47 3.50 1.01
C LYS A 76 -0.44 3.21 -0.07
N LEU A 77 0.17 4.25 -0.63
CA LEU A 77 1.09 4.13 -1.77
C LEU A 77 2.53 4.51 -1.44
N HIS A 78 2.81 4.93 -0.20
CA HIS A 78 4.11 5.44 0.21
C HIS A 78 4.60 6.61 -0.68
N LEU A 79 3.66 7.34 -1.28
CA LEU A 79 3.93 8.45 -2.18
C LEU A 79 3.71 9.78 -1.47
N ARG A 80 4.80 10.49 -1.21
CA ARG A 80 4.75 11.83 -0.61
C ARG A 80 4.49 12.89 -1.68
N LEU A 81 3.34 13.56 -1.57
CA LEU A 81 2.96 14.68 -2.43
C LEU A 81 3.18 16.01 -1.71
N ASN A 82 3.56 17.04 -2.45
CA ASN A 82 3.67 18.40 -1.94
C ASN A 82 2.29 19.08 -1.94
N THR A 83 1.74 19.31 -0.74
CA THR A 83 0.39 19.87 -0.55
C THR A 83 0.26 21.30 -1.06
N LYS A 84 1.28 22.15 -0.88
CA LYS A 84 1.29 23.53 -1.39
C LYS A 84 1.15 23.55 -2.91
N ARG A 85 1.94 22.74 -3.61
CA ARG A 85 1.88 22.65 -5.08
C ARG A 85 0.56 22.11 -5.58
N LEU A 86 -0.05 21.15 -4.87
CA LEU A 86 -1.39 20.67 -5.22
C LEU A 86 -2.45 21.78 -5.06
N TYR A 87 -2.33 22.60 -4.02
CA TYR A 87 -3.24 23.71 -3.76
C TYR A 87 -3.10 24.87 -4.75
N GLU A 88 -1.88 25.17 -5.21
CA GLU A 88 -1.62 26.16 -6.28
C GLU A 88 -2.38 25.82 -7.58
N ALA A 89 -2.66 24.52 -7.80
CA ALA A 89 -3.52 23.99 -8.86
C ALA A 89 -3.19 24.47 -10.29
N ASP A 90 -1.95 24.86 -10.52
CA ASP A 90 -1.42 25.35 -11.78
C ASP A 90 -0.36 24.38 -12.33
N GLY A 91 0.56 24.87 -13.15
CA GLY A 91 1.68 24.07 -13.65
C GLY A 91 2.57 23.44 -12.55
N HIS A 92 2.55 23.91 -11.30
CA HIS A 92 3.28 23.28 -10.20
C HIS A 92 2.59 22.03 -9.67
N ALA A 93 1.26 22.02 -9.63
CA ALA A 93 0.45 20.86 -9.25
C ALA A 93 0.72 19.66 -10.17
N VAL A 94 0.95 19.93 -11.46
CA VAL A 94 1.25 18.89 -12.46
C VAL A 94 2.48 18.05 -12.08
N LYS A 95 3.49 18.63 -11.40
CA LYS A 95 4.67 17.86 -10.91
C LYS A 95 4.26 16.77 -9.94
N GLU A 96 3.30 17.07 -9.08
CA GLU A 96 2.81 16.15 -8.07
C GLU A 96 1.82 15.15 -8.70
N LEU A 97 0.95 15.61 -9.61
CA LEU A 97 0.02 14.75 -10.35
C LEU A 97 0.74 13.71 -11.22
N ILE A 98 1.88 14.07 -11.84
CA ILE A 98 2.69 13.12 -12.62
C ILE A 98 3.18 11.97 -11.74
N LYS A 99 3.55 12.20 -10.48
CA LYS A 99 4.01 11.12 -9.59
C LYS A 99 2.93 10.06 -9.40
N ALA A 100 1.71 10.51 -9.11
CA ALA A 100 0.54 9.65 -8.91
C ALA A 100 0.12 8.95 -10.22
N THR A 101 0.11 9.69 -11.32
CA THR A 101 -0.30 9.19 -12.64
C THR A 101 0.70 8.19 -13.22
N SER A 102 2.01 8.44 -13.01
CA SER A 102 3.08 7.54 -13.47
C SER A 102 3.00 6.18 -12.80
N LEU A 103 2.59 6.12 -11.53
CA LEU A 103 2.37 4.86 -10.82
C LEU A 103 1.33 4.00 -11.54
N LEU A 104 0.18 4.58 -11.89
CA LEU A 104 -0.87 3.88 -12.65
C LEU A 104 -0.43 3.56 -14.08
N TYR A 105 0.23 4.51 -14.75
CA TYR A 105 0.68 4.36 -16.13
C TYR A 105 1.71 3.24 -16.28
N ASN A 106 2.66 3.14 -15.35
CA ASN A 106 3.66 2.08 -15.34
C ASN A 106 3.03 0.71 -15.09
N ALA A 107 2.06 0.62 -14.17
CA ALA A 107 1.31 -0.61 -13.90
C ALA A 107 0.50 -1.08 -15.13
N LEU A 108 -0.14 -0.15 -15.84
CA LEU A 108 -0.84 -0.46 -17.09
C LEU A 108 0.13 -0.93 -18.18
N LYS A 109 1.29 -0.27 -18.30
CA LYS A 109 2.30 -0.63 -19.29
C LYS A 109 2.90 -2.01 -19.03
N SER A 110 3.18 -2.36 -17.77
CA SER A 110 3.66 -3.71 -17.42
C SER A 110 2.65 -4.79 -17.74
N GLN A 111 1.34 -4.51 -17.58
CA GLN A 111 0.29 -5.47 -17.95
C GLN A 111 0.19 -5.69 -19.47
N ASN A 112 0.52 -4.67 -20.28
CA ASN A 112 0.40 -4.74 -21.74
C ASN A 112 1.65 -5.34 -22.42
N GLU A 113 2.79 -5.40 -21.72
CA GLU A 113 4.02 -6.05 -22.18
C GLU A 113 4.02 -7.59 -21.95
N GLU A 114 3.01 -8.15 -21.27
CA GLU A 114 2.85 -9.59 -21.03
C GLU A 114 2.10 -10.37 -22.13
N ALA A 115 1.80 -9.75 -23.29
CA ALA A 115 1.24 -10.49 -24.43
C ALA A 115 2.36 -11.24 -25.18
N PRO A 116 2.46 -12.59 -25.07
CA PRO A 116 3.55 -13.32 -25.70
C PRO A 116 3.20 -13.55 -27.18
N GLN A 117 3.99 -12.95 -28.08
CA GLN A 117 4.19 -13.60 -29.38
C GLN A 117 4.94 -14.90 -29.12
N GLY A 118 4.34 -16.00 -29.56
CA GLY A 118 4.73 -17.35 -29.15
C GLY A 118 6.15 -17.76 -29.55
N GLY A 119 6.62 -18.78 -28.85
CA GLY A 119 7.82 -19.53 -29.19
C GLY A 119 8.80 -19.63 -28.03
N GLU A 120 8.88 -20.85 -27.49
CA GLU A 120 9.95 -21.36 -26.63
C GLU A 120 9.91 -20.95 -25.15
N SER A 121 9.47 -21.93 -24.35
CA SER A 121 9.70 -22.02 -22.91
C SER A 121 11.20 -22.04 -22.62
N GLY A 122 11.77 -20.85 -22.39
CA GLY A 122 13.02 -20.70 -21.68
C GLY A 122 12.83 -20.94 -20.17
N PRO A 123 13.91 -21.27 -19.42
CA PRO A 123 13.84 -21.46 -17.98
C PRO A 123 13.40 -20.15 -17.29
N PRO A 124 12.86 -20.22 -16.06
CA PRO A 124 12.36 -19.04 -15.36
C PRO A 124 13.47 -18.00 -15.28
N VAL A 125 13.19 -16.80 -15.80
CA VAL A 125 14.14 -15.68 -15.83
C VAL A 125 14.64 -15.44 -14.41
N THR A 126 15.94 -15.65 -14.20
CA THR A 126 16.57 -15.39 -12.91
C THR A 126 17.13 -13.97 -12.90
N LEU A 127 17.18 -13.32 -11.73
CA LEU A 127 17.67 -11.94 -11.53
C LEU A 127 19.10 -11.70 -12.06
N SER A 128 19.81 -12.78 -12.41
CA SER A 128 21.12 -12.80 -13.07
C SER A 128 21.11 -12.25 -14.50
N ASP A 129 19.94 -12.23 -15.17
CA ASP A 129 19.83 -11.88 -16.59
C ASP A 129 19.72 -10.37 -16.85
N PHE A 130 19.44 -9.57 -15.80
CA PHE A 130 19.50 -8.11 -15.87
C PHE A 130 20.90 -7.61 -15.49
N ASN A 131 21.89 -7.92 -16.33
CA ASN A 131 23.24 -7.40 -16.16
C ASN A 131 23.29 -5.94 -16.63
N LEU A 132 22.76 -5.04 -15.79
CA LEU A 132 22.71 -3.59 -16.01
C LEU A 132 24.10 -3.03 -16.36
N THR A 133 25.16 -3.64 -15.83
CA THR A 133 26.56 -3.36 -16.13
C THR A 133 26.90 -3.51 -17.62
N SER A 134 26.34 -4.50 -18.33
CA SER A 134 26.53 -4.64 -19.79
C SER A 134 25.78 -3.57 -20.58
N LYS A 135 24.56 -3.22 -20.16
CA LYS A 135 23.73 -2.21 -20.84
C LYS A 135 24.26 -0.79 -20.63
N ILE A 136 24.86 -0.53 -19.48
CA ILE A 136 25.61 0.70 -19.17
C ILE A 136 26.87 0.79 -20.02
N GLY A 137 27.62 -0.31 -20.17
CA GLY A 137 28.79 -0.36 -21.05
C GLY A 137 28.44 -0.02 -22.50
N GLU A 138 27.35 -0.56 -23.02
CA GLU A 138 26.86 -0.28 -24.38
C GLU A 138 26.38 1.17 -24.56
N LEU A 139 25.67 1.73 -23.57
CA LEU A 139 25.22 3.13 -23.58
C LEU A 139 26.38 4.11 -23.50
N LYS A 140 27.42 3.80 -22.71
CA LYS A 140 28.65 4.60 -22.57
C LYS A 140 29.46 4.63 -23.87
N VAL A 141 29.53 3.49 -24.58
CA VAL A 141 30.15 3.42 -25.91
C VAL A 141 29.33 4.18 -26.95
N ARG A 142 27.99 4.16 -26.84
CA ARG A 142 27.09 4.87 -27.77
C ARG A 142 27.02 6.38 -27.52
N ALA A 143 27.27 6.84 -26.30
CA ALA A 143 27.19 8.24 -25.89
C ALA A 143 28.46 9.06 -26.15
N GLY A 144 29.55 8.44 -26.65
CA GLY A 144 30.69 9.12 -27.28
C GLY A 144 31.24 10.36 -26.57
N ALA A 145 32.15 10.18 -25.61
CA ALA A 145 33.31 11.04 -25.29
C ALA A 145 33.23 12.56 -25.58
N GLY A 146 32.14 13.26 -25.26
CA GLY A 146 31.98 14.66 -25.65
C GLY A 146 30.98 15.42 -24.80
N VAL A 147 31.45 15.92 -23.64
CA VAL A 147 31.21 17.21 -22.98
C VAL A 147 31.44 16.98 -21.47
N PRO A 148 32.60 17.38 -20.91
CA PRO A 148 32.99 17.08 -19.53
C PRO A 148 31.97 17.49 -18.46
N ALA A 149 31.25 18.60 -18.67
CA ALA A 149 30.32 19.16 -17.69
C ALA A 149 29.06 18.31 -17.42
N PHE A 150 28.56 17.56 -18.42
CA PHE A 150 27.39 16.69 -18.25
C PHE A 150 27.77 15.25 -17.86
N MET A 151 29.02 14.86 -18.09
CA MET A 151 29.51 13.53 -17.75
C MET A 151 29.58 13.33 -16.23
N ASP A 152 30.00 14.35 -15.50
CA ASP A 152 30.13 14.29 -14.03
C ASP A 152 28.75 14.18 -13.33
N GLU A 153 27.73 14.85 -13.84
CA GLU A 153 26.36 14.72 -13.33
C GLU A 153 25.77 13.34 -13.63
N TYR A 154 26.05 12.83 -14.84
CA TYR A 154 25.63 11.49 -15.25
C TYR A 154 26.31 10.42 -14.38
N GLU A 155 27.61 10.53 -14.11
CA GLU A 155 28.35 9.61 -13.25
C GLU A 155 27.84 9.64 -11.79
N LYS A 156 27.47 10.83 -11.27
CA LYS A 156 26.83 10.95 -9.95
C LYS A 156 25.47 10.28 -9.90
N LEU A 157 24.63 10.47 -10.91
CA LEU A 157 23.31 9.83 -11.02
C LEU A 157 23.43 8.30 -11.13
N GLU A 158 24.42 7.80 -11.89
CA GLU A 158 24.70 6.37 -11.98
C GLU A 158 25.15 5.79 -10.63
N ALA A 159 26.01 6.50 -9.89
CA ALA A 159 26.45 6.09 -8.57
C ALA A 159 25.29 6.05 -7.55
N GLU A 160 24.40 7.05 -7.59
CA GLU A 160 23.22 7.09 -6.73
C GLU A 160 22.22 5.97 -7.07
N LEU A 161 22.02 5.70 -8.35
CA LEU A 161 21.20 4.58 -8.81
C LEU A 161 21.78 3.23 -8.37
N ALA A 162 23.10 3.04 -8.48
CA ALA A 162 23.77 1.82 -8.03
C ALA A 162 23.59 1.60 -6.52
N LYS A 163 23.77 2.65 -5.72
CA LYS A 163 23.62 2.59 -4.25
C LYS A 163 22.18 2.28 -3.82
N THR A 164 21.21 2.93 -4.46
CA THR A 164 19.79 2.69 -4.17
C THR A 164 19.36 1.28 -4.58
N TYR A 165 19.89 0.77 -5.69
CA TYR A 165 19.65 -0.59 -6.14
C TYR A 165 20.28 -1.65 -5.22
N GLU A 166 21.50 -1.42 -4.73
CA GLU A 166 22.13 -2.29 -3.72
C GLU A 166 21.27 -2.40 -2.46
N THR A 167 20.80 -1.25 -1.96
CA THR A 167 19.89 -1.18 -0.80
C THR A 167 18.57 -1.92 -1.09
N TYR A 168 18.04 -1.79 -2.31
CA TYR A 168 16.83 -2.50 -2.73
C TYR A 168 17.01 -4.02 -2.73
N ILE A 169 18.12 -4.52 -3.30
CA ILE A 169 18.41 -5.96 -3.31
C ILE A 169 18.52 -6.51 -1.90
N GLU A 170 19.19 -5.80 -1.00
CA GLU A 170 19.31 -6.21 0.39
C GLU A 170 17.94 -6.30 1.06
N LYS A 171 17.10 -5.27 0.92
CA LYS A 171 15.73 -5.27 1.45
C LYS A 171 14.88 -6.38 0.86
N PHE A 172 14.99 -6.62 -0.45
CA PHE A 172 14.26 -7.69 -1.12
C PHE A 172 14.64 -9.06 -0.55
N ARG A 173 15.93 -9.34 -0.39
CA ARG A 173 16.41 -10.59 0.22
C ARG A 173 15.91 -10.74 1.65
N ASN A 174 15.95 -9.67 2.44
CA ASN A 174 15.46 -9.68 3.82
C ASN A 174 13.95 -9.97 3.88
N ILE A 175 13.16 -9.33 3.02
CA ILE A 175 11.71 -9.56 2.94
C ILE A 175 11.43 -11.01 2.54
N SER A 176 12.03 -11.51 1.46
CA SER A 176 11.81 -12.89 1.01
C SER A 176 12.18 -13.93 2.08
N TYR A 177 13.25 -13.67 2.85
CA TYR A 177 13.63 -14.53 3.97
C TYR A 177 12.59 -14.51 5.09
N LEU A 178 12.14 -13.32 5.50
CA LEU A 178 11.15 -13.18 6.58
C LEU A 178 9.77 -13.73 6.19
N GLU A 179 9.35 -13.53 4.94
CA GLU A 179 8.11 -14.12 4.39
C GLU A 179 8.17 -15.65 4.45
N GLN A 180 9.30 -16.23 4.02
CA GLN A 180 9.51 -17.67 4.05
C GLN A 180 9.52 -18.22 5.49
N GLU A 181 10.13 -17.50 6.44
CA GLU A 181 10.18 -17.91 7.85
C GLU A 181 8.79 -17.84 8.50
N LEU A 182 8.01 -16.82 8.19
CA LEU A 182 6.64 -16.66 8.66
C LEU A 182 5.70 -17.74 8.09
N GLU A 183 5.85 -18.08 6.81
CA GLU A 183 5.12 -19.18 6.20
C GLU A 183 5.45 -20.53 6.85
N GLN A 184 6.73 -20.79 7.13
CA GLN A 184 7.16 -21.99 7.86
C GLN A 184 6.56 -22.04 9.27
N HIS A 185 6.60 -20.92 9.99
CA HIS A 185 6.03 -20.85 11.34
C HIS A 185 4.52 -21.14 11.32
N ASN A 186 3.76 -20.48 10.44
CA ASN A 186 2.32 -20.70 10.32
C ASN A 186 1.98 -22.14 9.95
N ARG A 187 2.75 -22.75 9.05
CA ARG A 187 2.59 -24.15 8.69
C ARG A 187 2.81 -25.07 9.90
N THR A 188 3.86 -24.82 10.69
CA THR A 188 4.11 -25.64 11.89
C THR A 188 3.05 -25.48 12.96
N GLU A 189 2.48 -24.29 13.13
CA GLU A 189 1.38 -24.07 14.07
C GLU A 189 0.09 -24.77 13.60
N GLN A 190 -0.18 -24.73 12.29
CA GLN A 190 -1.31 -25.45 11.71
C GLN A 190 -1.18 -26.96 11.87
N ASP A 191 0.00 -27.53 11.61
CA ASP A 191 0.27 -28.96 11.81
C ASP A 191 0.02 -29.37 13.28
N LYS A 192 0.47 -28.55 14.26
CA LYS A 192 0.22 -28.82 15.69
C LYS A 192 -1.27 -28.74 16.03
N LEU A 193 -2.00 -27.76 15.51
CA LEU A 193 -3.43 -27.65 15.73
C LEU A 193 -4.17 -28.88 15.18
N GLU A 194 -3.84 -29.31 13.97
CA GLU A 194 -4.41 -30.52 13.37
C GLU A 194 -4.08 -31.78 14.17
N GLU A 195 -2.84 -31.91 14.68
CA GLU A 195 -2.47 -33.01 15.58
C GLU A 195 -3.29 -33.00 16.87
N THR A 196 -3.48 -31.84 17.51
CA THR A 196 -4.28 -31.73 18.73
C THR A 196 -5.76 -32.04 18.48
N GLU A 197 -6.32 -31.59 17.35
CA GLU A 197 -7.69 -31.89 16.94
C GLU A 197 -7.87 -33.39 16.69
N GLN A 198 -6.93 -34.02 15.98
CA GLN A 198 -6.95 -35.47 15.77
C GLN A 198 -6.86 -36.24 17.09
N GLN A 199 -6.05 -35.79 18.04
CA GLN A 199 -5.95 -36.41 19.37
C GLN A 199 -7.28 -36.29 20.14
N LEU A 200 -7.89 -35.11 20.15
CA LEU A 200 -9.21 -34.85 20.75
C LEU A 200 -10.29 -35.73 20.13
N LYS A 201 -10.33 -35.82 18.80
CA LYS A 201 -11.30 -36.64 18.06
C LYS A 201 -11.14 -38.13 18.38
N ARG A 202 -9.90 -38.62 18.49
CA ARG A 202 -9.62 -40.00 18.92
C ARG A 202 -10.07 -40.26 20.36
N MET A 203 -9.85 -39.29 21.27
CA MET A 203 -10.30 -39.39 22.66
C MET A 203 -11.83 -39.41 22.76
N GLN A 204 -12.53 -38.51 22.05
CA GLN A 204 -13.98 -38.47 21.99
C GLN A 204 -14.58 -39.77 21.40
N ALA A 205 -13.96 -40.33 20.36
CA ALA A 205 -14.40 -41.59 19.77
C ALA A 205 -14.28 -42.76 20.76
N ARG A 206 -13.18 -42.82 21.54
CA ARG A 206 -13.03 -43.83 22.62
C ARG A 206 -14.08 -43.66 23.70
N LEU A 207 -14.33 -42.43 24.15
CA LEU A 207 -15.37 -42.15 25.15
C LEU A 207 -16.75 -42.57 24.65
N ARG A 208 -17.12 -42.24 23.40
CA ARG A 208 -18.39 -42.67 22.81
C ARG A 208 -18.52 -44.19 22.69
N ASP A 209 -17.45 -44.88 22.32
CA ASP A 209 -17.44 -46.35 22.22
C ASP A 209 -17.56 -46.99 23.61
N GLU A 210 -16.89 -46.43 24.63
CA GLU A 210 -17.03 -46.84 26.03
C GLU A 210 -18.44 -46.58 26.58
N GLU A 211 -19.04 -45.42 26.29
CA GLU A 211 -20.45 -45.11 26.64
C GLU A 211 -21.42 -46.08 25.97
N MET A 212 -21.28 -46.33 24.67
CA MET A 212 -22.12 -47.26 23.92
C MET A 212 -21.97 -48.69 24.44
N ARG A 213 -20.75 -49.08 24.84
CA ARG A 213 -20.47 -50.39 25.43
C ARG A 213 -21.03 -50.53 26.86
N MET A 214 -20.97 -49.48 27.66
CA MET A 214 -21.60 -49.47 29.00
C MET A 214 -23.13 -49.50 28.91
N MET A 215 -23.71 -48.82 27.91
CA MET A 215 -25.17 -48.80 27.69
C MET A 215 -25.68 -50.15 27.13
N ARG A 216 -24.86 -50.87 26.35
CA ARG A 216 -25.16 -52.25 25.91
C ARG A 216 -24.90 -53.30 27.01
N GLY A 217 -24.00 -53.02 27.94
CA GLY A 217 -23.62 -53.95 29.02
C GLY A 217 -24.59 -54.01 30.21
N SER A 218 -25.61 -53.13 30.23
CA SER A 218 -26.66 -53.12 31.25
C SER A 218 -27.95 -53.84 30.83
N ASP A 219 -27.94 -54.60 29.73
CA ASP A 219 -29.11 -55.38 29.30
C ASP A 219 -28.75 -56.82 28.88
N GLU A 220 -28.08 -57.56 29.77
CA GLU A 220 -28.10 -59.03 29.70
C GLU A 220 -28.33 -59.66 31.08
N THR A 221 -29.51 -59.43 31.66
CA THR A 221 -30.17 -60.42 32.54
C THR A 221 -31.70 -60.28 32.50
N PHE A 222 -32.35 -60.82 31.48
CA PHE A 222 -33.46 -61.81 31.53
C PHE A 222 -34.22 -61.77 30.20
N GLY A 223 -34.03 -62.80 29.38
CA GLY A 223 -34.80 -62.94 28.15
C GLY A 223 -36.27 -63.16 28.42
N LEU A 224 -37.11 -62.78 27.45
CA LEU A 224 -38.21 -63.56 26.88
C LEU A 224 -38.68 -62.84 25.61
N GLY A 225 -39.08 -63.64 24.62
CA GLY A 225 -39.14 -63.25 23.22
C GLY A 225 -40.25 -62.25 22.84
N GLY A 226 -40.14 -61.78 21.61
CA GLY A 226 -41.15 -60.96 20.96
C GLY A 226 -40.70 -60.63 19.55
N ASP A 227 -41.08 -61.49 18.59
CA ASP A 227 -41.26 -61.11 17.20
C ASP A 227 -42.07 -59.80 17.15
N MET A 228 -41.52 -58.75 16.54
CA MET A 228 -42.36 -57.66 16.03
C MET A 228 -41.66 -56.99 14.84
N ASP A 229 -41.96 -57.57 13.69
CA ASP A 229 -42.16 -56.89 12.41
C ASP A 229 -42.58 -55.42 12.58
N HIS A 230 -41.80 -54.51 12.00
CA HIS A 230 -42.39 -53.37 11.32
C HIS A 230 -41.48 -52.88 10.17
N SER A 231 -41.93 -53.21 8.97
CA SER A 231 -41.71 -52.52 7.72
C SER A 231 -42.02 -51.01 7.78
N ASP A 232 -41.38 -50.28 6.86
CA ASP A 232 -41.76 -48.95 6.35
C ASP A 232 -41.54 -47.78 7.32
N GLU A 233 -41.09 -46.59 6.92
CA GLU A 233 -41.21 -45.91 5.64
C GLU A 233 -40.19 -44.75 5.61
N GLU A 234 -39.63 -44.47 4.44
CA GLU A 234 -38.96 -43.19 4.16
C GLU A 234 -40.01 -42.08 4.21
N THR A 235 -39.75 -40.98 4.93
CA THR A 235 -40.59 -39.78 4.85
C THR A 235 -39.72 -38.53 4.98
N ASP A 236 -39.48 -37.90 3.84
CA ASP A 236 -39.09 -36.51 3.70
C ASP A 236 -40.16 -35.58 4.32
N SER A 237 -39.75 -34.59 5.12
CA SER A 237 -40.24 -33.21 5.00
C SER A 237 -39.63 -32.27 6.04
N ASP A 238 -39.21 -31.11 5.53
CA ASP A 238 -38.75 -29.91 6.22
C ASP A 238 -39.70 -29.32 7.29
N ALA A 239 -39.12 -28.40 8.08
CA ALA A 239 -39.69 -27.19 8.69
C ALA A 239 -39.83 -27.14 10.24
N ASP A 240 -38.86 -26.42 10.83
CA ASP A 240 -39.02 -25.16 11.60
C ASP A 240 -39.61 -25.15 13.03
N LEU A 241 -39.15 -24.13 13.78
CA LEU A 241 -39.70 -23.53 15.02
C LEU A 241 -39.12 -23.92 16.40
N GLU A 242 -38.26 -23.00 16.87
CA GLU A 242 -38.43 -22.17 18.07
C GLU A 242 -38.17 -22.68 19.52
N THR A 243 -37.40 -21.82 20.22
CA THR A 243 -37.56 -21.31 21.60
C THR A 243 -37.04 -22.10 22.82
N GLU A 244 -36.00 -21.51 23.42
CA GLU A 244 -35.69 -21.32 24.86
C GLU A 244 -36.94 -21.17 25.81
N PRO A 245 -36.81 -20.99 27.15
CA PRO A 245 -35.85 -21.46 28.18
C PRO A 245 -36.61 -21.99 29.44
N ARG A 246 -35.88 -22.31 30.54
CA ARG A 246 -36.26 -22.19 31.99
C ARG A 246 -35.43 -23.22 32.80
N GLY A 247 -34.87 -22.99 33.99
CA GLY A 247 -34.97 -21.91 34.96
C GLY A 247 -34.83 -22.50 36.38
N VAL A 248 -33.91 -21.93 37.18
CA VAL A 248 -33.94 -21.75 38.67
C VAL A 248 -33.69 -22.95 39.62
N ALA A 249 -32.59 -22.86 40.40
CA ALA A 249 -32.51 -22.90 41.88
C ALA A 249 -31.01 -22.89 42.33
N THR A 250 -30.43 -21.83 42.91
CA THR A 250 -30.54 -21.24 44.27
C THR A 250 -29.84 -22.01 45.41
N TYR A 251 -28.56 -21.73 45.67
CA TYR A 251 -27.87 -21.47 46.97
C TYR A 251 -26.36 -21.31 46.66
N GLY A 252 -25.50 -20.47 47.26
CA GLY A 252 -25.57 -19.45 48.30
C GLY A 252 -24.14 -19.19 48.83
N SER A 253 -23.69 -17.93 48.72
CA SER A 253 -22.70 -17.20 49.54
C SER A 253 -21.18 -17.50 49.48
N MET A 254 -20.42 -16.48 49.02
CA MET A 254 -19.35 -15.69 49.71
C MET A 254 -18.34 -15.18 48.65
N ARG A 255 -17.79 -13.96 48.58
CA ARG A 255 -17.88 -12.67 49.28
C ARG A 255 -16.80 -11.74 48.65
N GLY A 256 -17.11 -10.47 48.41
CA GLY A 256 -16.16 -9.35 48.13
C GLY A 256 -15.99 -9.03 46.63
N GLY A 257 -16.36 -7.87 46.08
CA GLY A 257 -16.61 -6.55 46.66
C GLY A 257 -15.41 -5.64 46.46
N MET A 258 -15.33 -4.96 45.31
CA MET A 258 -14.76 -3.60 45.20
C MET A 258 -15.07 -3.01 43.83
N ASP A 259 -15.94 -2.01 43.83
CA ASP A 259 -16.21 -1.05 42.75
C ASP A 259 -14.95 -0.27 42.35
N SER A 260 -14.83 0.11 41.07
CA SER A 260 -14.18 1.35 40.62
C SER A 260 -14.49 1.63 39.14
N ASP A 261 -15.35 2.63 38.95
CA ASP A 261 -15.39 3.66 37.89
C ASP A 261 -15.02 3.33 36.44
N GLU A 262 -16.04 3.46 35.59
CA GLU A 262 -15.94 3.93 34.21
C GLU A 262 -15.46 5.38 34.17
N GLY A 263 -14.43 5.65 33.37
CA GLY A 263 -13.98 7.00 33.03
C GLY A 263 -13.26 6.98 31.68
N SER A 264 -14.02 7.06 30.59
CA SER A 264 -13.50 7.23 29.24
C SER A 264 -13.41 8.72 28.91
N ASP A 265 -12.29 9.35 29.29
CA ASP A 265 -11.90 10.69 28.82
C ASP A 265 -10.49 10.61 28.23
N LEU A 266 -10.40 10.56 26.90
CA LEU A 266 -9.16 10.83 26.15
C LEU A 266 -9.44 11.95 25.15
N SER A 267 -9.61 13.15 25.70
CA SER A 267 -9.47 14.40 24.97
C SER A 267 -8.00 14.87 25.02
N ASP A 268 -7.50 15.28 23.85
CA ASP A 268 -6.43 16.26 23.63
C ASP A 268 -5.05 16.09 24.31
N SER A 269 -4.07 15.73 23.48
CA SER A 269 -2.71 16.27 23.61
C SER A 269 -2.06 16.33 22.22
N PHE A 270 -2.55 17.23 21.36
CA PHE A 270 -1.73 17.77 20.28
C PHE A 270 -0.84 18.83 20.90
N GLY A 271 0.45 18.53 21.04
CA GLY A 271 1.44 19.49 21.49
C GLY A 271 1.66 20.55 20.43
N ASP A 272 1.51 21.81 20.86
CA ASP A 272 2.03 23.00 20.21
C ASP A 272 3.49 22.78 19.77
N ILE A 273 3.74 22.96 18.47
CA ILE A 273 5.07 23.25 17.96
C ILE A 273 5.04 24.73 17.60
N ASP A 274 5.78 25.49 18.41
CA ASP A 274 5.96 26.92 18.30
C ASP A 274 6.43 27.31 16.89
N ASP A 275 5.69 28.28 16.33
CA ASP A 275 6.14 29.21 15.30
C ASP A 275 7.33 30.01 15.85
N ASP A 276 8.52 29.78 15.29
CA ASP A 276 9.57 30.79 15.22
C ASP A 276 9.90 31.01 13.74
N ASP A 277 9.12 31.92 13.15
CA ASP A 277 9.47 32.68 11.96
C ASP A 277 10.66 33.58 12.28
N ASP A 278 11.84 33.26 11.76
CA ASP A 278 12.89 34.25 11.49
C ASP A 278 12.98 34.46 9.98
N ASP A 279 12.24 35.47 9.55
CA ASP A 279 12.46 36.21 8.30
C ASP A 279 13.85 36.87 8.33
N ASP A 280 14.75 36.45 7.45
CA ASP A 280 15.83 37.31 6.97
C ASP A 280 15.79 37.37 5.43
N ASP A 281 14.90 38.24 4.98
CA ASP A 281 14.97 38.97 3.72
C ASP A 281 16.26 39.79 3.69
N LEU A 282 17.21 39.41 2.83
CA LEU A 282 18.19 40.36 2.29
C LEU A 282 18.35 40.15 0.78
N GLY A 283 17.42 40.78 0.05
CA GLY A 283 17.62 41.11 -1.34
C GLY A 283 18.79 42.08 -1.58
N GLY A 284 19.43 41.90 -2.74
CA GLY A 284 19.83 42.99 -3.64
C GLY A 284 20.74 44.10 -3.12
N LEU A 285 22.04 43.94 -3.33
CA LEU A 285 22.96 45.03 -3.65
C LEU A 285 23.71 44.53 -4.90
N GLY A 286 23.56 45.15 -6.07
CA GLY A 286 23.93 46.54 -6.29
C GLY A 286 25.21 46.49 -7.13
N ASP A 287 24.99 46.57 -8.44
CA ASP A 287 25.98 46.87 -9.47
C ASP A 287 26.70 48.19 -9.15
N ASP A 288 27.77 48.47 -9.89
CA ASP A 288 28.73 49.58 -9.75
C ASP A 288 29.92 49.27 -8.83
N LEU A 289 31.07 48.96 -9.46
CA LEU A 289 32.27 49.80 -9.35
C LEU A 289 33.17 49.54 -10.56
N ASP A 290 33.18 50.51 -11.48
CA ASP A 290 34.33 50.82 -12.31
C ASP A 290 35.57 50.96 -11.42
N ASP A 291 36.67 50.26 -11.76
CA ASP A 291 37.99 50.78 -11.44
C ASP A 291 38.98 50.48 -12.56
N ASP A 292 39.23 51.56 -13.29
CA ASP A 292 40.25 51.79 -14.27
C ASP A 292 41.57 52.05 -13.54
N GLN A 293 42.57 51.15 -13.64
CA GLN A 293 43.97 51.58 -13.77
C GLN A 293 45.03 50.47 -13.92
N SER A 294 45.96 50.80 -14.80
CA SER A 294 47.41 50.53 -14.79
C SER A 294 47.91 49.11 -15.03
N ASP A 295 48.26 48.86 -16.29
CA ASP A 295 49.64 48.90 -16.80
C ASP A 295 50.78 48.34 -15.89
N LEU A 296 51.71 47.65 -16.56
CA LEU A 296 53.02 47.15 -16.12
C LEU A 296 53.10 45.71 -15.57
N SER A 297 53.44 44.77 -16.45
CA SER A 297 54.66 43.96 -16.23
C SER A 297 55.30 43.57 -17.56
N ASP A 298 56.40 44.27 -17.83
CA ASP A 298 57.53 43.88 -18.65
C ASP A 298 58.23 42.63 -18.06
N ASP A 299 59.19 42.10 -18.81
CA ASP A 299 60.09 40.99 -18.52
C ASP A 299 59.53 39.56 -18.66
N ALA A 300 60.02 38.83 -19.69
CA ALA A 300 61.19 37.96 -19.52
C ALA A 300 61.31 36.88 -20.63
N PHE A 301 62.37 37.06 -21.44
CA PHE A 301 63.19 36.05 -22.15
C PHE A 301 62.63 35.27 -23.35
#